data_AF-A0A259LWA9-F1
#
_entry.id   AF-A0A259LWA9-F1
#
_cell.length_a   1.000
_cell.length_b   1.000
_cell.length_c   1.000
_cell.angle_alpha   90.00
_cell.angle_beta   90.00
_cell.angle_gamma   90.00
#
_symmetry.space_group_name_H-M   'P 1'
#
loop_
_entity.id
_entity.type
_entity.pdbx_description
1 polymer ?
#
loop_
_entity_poly.entity_id
_entity_poly.type
_entity_poly.pdbx_seq_one_letter_code
_entity_poly.pdbx_strand_id
1 'polypeptide(L)'
;MVRTVVFTAFLVALAPAAMAQVTVIGGGLARDCYEAAKYGLMSQTDAEELCTRALEHEALNITNRAATFTNRGVLRMRQGKLDQALSDYSASKRISPDSGPTWLNEGAAYILKQDYNSALVSLDKAIELDSSDLYAAYYNRGLARERTGDVEGAYYDLVKSKELNPDYAPTDEQLARFTVVTN
;
A
#
# COMPACT_ATOMS: atom_id res chain seq x y z
N MET A 1 -24.71 18.17 -20.30
CA MET A 1 -24.11 18.85 -19.14
C MET A 1 -22.74 18.24 -18.94
N VAL A 2 -21.68 19.05 -19.04
CA VAL A 2 -20.30 18.61 -18.83
C VAL A 2 -19.97 18.87 -17.36
N ARG A 3 -19.54 17.84 -16.63
CA ARG A 3 -19.05 17.97 -15.26
C ARG A 3 -17.55 18.20 -15.31
N THR A 4 -17.09 19.33 -14.78
CA THR A 4 -15.66 19.63 -14.66
C THR A 4 -15.26 19.56 -13.20
N VAL A 5 -14.20 18.81 -12.90
CA VAL A 5 -13.66 18.67 -11.56
C VAL A 5 -12.50 19.65 -11.39
N VAL A 6 -12.59 20.53 -10.38
CA VAL A 6 -11.60 21.58 -10.10
C VAL A 6 -11.16 21.50 -8.64
N PHE A 7 -9.93 21.92 -8.36
CA PHE A 7 -9.31 21.79 -7.05
C PHE A 7 -9.17 23.11 -6.30
N THR A 8 -9.41 23.11 -4.99
CA THR A 8 -9.47 24.37 -4.21
C THR A 8 -8.26 24.61 -3.31
N ALA A 9 -7.48 23.59 -2.91
CA ALA A 9 -6.27 23.78 -2.08
C ALA A 9 -5.25 22.61 -2.14
N PHE A 10 -3.95 22.94 -2.24
CA PHE A 10 -2.83 22.01 -2.07
C PHE A 10 -2.50 21.81 -0.59
N LEU A 11 -3.17 20.88 0.10
CA LEU A 11 -2.76 20.43 1.43
C LEU A 11 -2.70 18.91 1.45
N VAL A 12 -1.51 18.38 1.70
CA VAL A 12 -1.20 16.96 1.57
C VAL A 12 -1.22 16.36 2.96
N ALA A 13 -2.35 15.79 3.35
CA ALA A 13 -2.36 14.81 4.43
C ALA A 13 -1.81 13.51 3.84
N LEU A 14 -0.51 13.25 4.02
CA LEU A 14 0.05 11.89 3.92
C LEU A 14 -0.46 11.12 5.14
N ALA A 15 -1.75 10.79 5.17
CA ALA A 15 -2.25 9.80 6.11
C ALA A 15 -1.48 8.50 5.83
N PRO A 16 -1.12 7.72 6.86
CA PRO A 16 -0.47 6.45 6.63
C PRO A 16 -1.38 5.62 5.73
N ALA A 17 -0.92 5.34 4.51
CA ALA A 17 -1.57 4.41 3.62
C ALA A 17 -1.85 3.14 4.43
N ALA A 18 -3.09 2.67 4.41
CA ALA A 18 -3.39 1.37 4.98
C ALA A 18 -2.43 0.37 4.34
N MET A 19 -1.64 -0.30 5.16
CA MET A 19 -0.64 -1.26 4.71
C MET A 19 -1.26 -2.64 4.74
N ALA A 20 -1.22 -3.35 3.61
CA ALA A 20 -1.79 -4.67 3.51
C ALA A 20 -0.79 -5.71 4.03
N GLN A 21 -1.07 -6.39 5.15
CA GLN A 21 -0.24 -7.51 5.58
C GLN A 21 -0.65 -8.78 4.83
N VAL A 22 0.31 -9.65 4.54
CA VAL A 22 0.03 -10.95 3.90
C VAL A 22 0.06 -12.03 4.96
N THR A 23 -1.04 -12.78 5.08
CA THR A 23 -1.16 -13.85 6.08
C THR A 23 -0.08 -14.91 5.87
N VAL A 24 0.59 -15.28 6.96
CA VAL A 24 1.44 -16.46 7.04
C VAL A 24 0.66 -17.57 7.73
N ILE A 25 0.56 -18.74 7.09
CA ILE A 25 -0.15 -19.90 7.63
C ILE A 25 0.85 -20.83 8.34
N GLY A 26 0.51 -21.26 9.55
CA GLY A 26 1.36 -22.09 10.41
C GLY A 26 1.81 -21.35 11.67
N GLY A 27 2.87 -21.85 12.31
CA GLY A 27 3.56 -21.21 13.43
C GLY A 27 4.97 -20.78 13.04
N GLY A 28 5.79 -20.41 14.04
CA GLY A 28 7.20 -20.06 13.82
C GLY A 28 7.43 -18.56 13.64
N LEU A 29 8.68 -18.20 13.36
CA LEU A 29 9.13 -16.80 13.32
C LEU A 29 8.43 -16.04 12.18
N ALA A 30 8.13 -16.70 11.07
CA ALA A 30 7.38 -16.09 9.98
C ALA A 30 5.94 -15.70 10.40
N ARG A 31 5.30 -16.52 11.25
CA ARG A 31 3.97 -16.23 11.80
C ARG A 31 4.05 -15.07 12.78
N ASP A 32 5.03 -15.08 13.67
CA ASP A 32 5.25 -14.02 14.66
C ASP A 32 5.58 -12.68 13.99
N CYS A 33 6.39 -12.70 12.93
CA CYS A 33 6.65 -11.57 12.04
C CYS A 33 5.35 -10.99 11.46
N TYR A 34 4.46 -11.84 10.93
CA TYR A 34 3.16 -11.42 10.42
C TYR A 34 2.29 -10.80 11.53
N GLU A 35 2.23 -11.40 12.72
CA GLU A 35 1.47 -10.84 13.85
C GLU A 35 2.00 -9.50 14.31
N ALA A 36 3.32 -9.36 14.42
CA ALA A 36 3.96 -8.12 14.77
C ALA A 36 3.67 -7.03 13.73
N ALA A 37 3.72 -7.37 12.43
CA ALA A 37 3.35 -6.46 11.34
C ALA A 37 1.87 -6.08 11.36
N LYS A 38 0.97 -6.98 11.74
CA LYS A 38 -0.47 -6.72 11.74
C LYS A 38 -0.97 -5.98 12.98
N TYR A 39 -0.51 -6.40 14.16
CA TYR A 39 -1.07 -5.96 15.44
C TYR A 39 -0.15 -5.04 16.24
N GLY A 40 1.12 -4.85 15.82
CA GLY A 40 2.05 -3.95 16.50
C GLY A 40 2.40 -4.39 17.92
N LEU A 41 2.54 -5.71 18.14
CA LEU A 41 2.75 -6.31 19.47
C LEU A 41 4.13 -6.03 20.09
N MET A 42 5.05 -5.43 19.32
CA MET A 42 6.42 -5.14 19.72
C MET A 42 7.01 -3.96 18.94
N SER A 43 8.25 -3.59 19.25
CA SER A 43 8.95 -2.53 18.51
C SER A 43 9.10 -2.90 17.03
N GLN A 44 9.10 -1.91 16.13
CA GLN A 44 9.23 -2.15 14.69
C GLN A 44 10.56 -2.84 14.35
N THR A 45 11.62 -2.52 15.11
CA THR A 45 12.94 -3.14 14.96
C THR A 45 12.93 -4.62 15.33
N ASP A 46 12.31 -4.97 16.47
CA ASP A 46 12.20 -6.38 16.89
C ASP A 46 11.34 -7.20 15.93
N ALA A 47 10.24 -6.60 15.45
CA ALA A 47 9.39 -7.20 14.44
C ALA A 47 10.15 -7.47 13.13
N GLU A 48 10.95 -6.51 12.66
CA GLU A 48 11.79 -6.66 11.46
C GLU A 48 12.82 -7.78 11.63
N GLU A 49 13.42 -7.88 12.82
CA GLU A 49 14.40 -8.91 13.16
C GLU A 49 13.77 -10.31 13.14
N LEU A 50 12.56 -10.48 13.68
CA LEU A 50 11.83 -11.74 13.57
C LEU A 50 11.64 -12.17 12.12
N CYS A 51 11.22 -11.24 11.24
CA CYS A 51 11.06 -11.54 9.83
C CYS A 51 12.38 -11.93 9.16
N THR A 52 13.48 -11.26 9.52
CA THR A 52 14.82 -11.55 8.98
C THR A 52 15.27 -12.95 9.38
N ARG A 53 15.18 -13.28 10.66
CA ARG A 53 15.51 -14.61 11.18
C ARG A 53 14.64 -15.70 10.56
N ALA A 54 13.35 -15.43 10.33
CA ALA A 54 12.46 -16.35 9.63
C ALA A 54 12.95 -16.64 8.19
N LEU A 55 13.30 -15.59 7.44
CA LEU A 55 13.76 -15.72 6.06
C LEU A 55 15.09 -16.49 5.93
N GLU A 56 15.97 -16.35 6.93
CA GLU A 56 17.32 -16.92 6.94
C GLU A 56 17.38 -18.35 7.52
N HIS A 57 16.60 -18.63 8.56
CA HIS A 57 16.75 -19.85 9.35
C HIS A 57 15.54 -20.76 9.34
N GLU A 58 14.36 -20.27 8.94
CA GLU A 58 13.15 -21.09 8.90
C GLU A 58 12.97 -21.74 7.52
N ALA A 59 12.59 -23.02 7.52
CA ALA A 59 12.27 -23.75 6.31
C ALA A 59 10.87 -23.36 5.79
N LEU A 60 10.80 -22.21 5.13
CA LEU A 60 9.54 -21.65 4.61
C LEU A 60 9.16 -22.27 3.26
N ASN A 61 7.88 -22.64 3.11
CA ASN A 61 7.29 -22.87 1.79
C ASN A 61 7.27 -21.57 0.97
N ILE A 62 7.06 -21.71 -0.35
CA ILE A 62 7.12 -20.57 -1.28
C ILE A 62 6.16 -19.42 -0.91
N THR A 63 4.93 -19.76 -0.51
CA THR A 63 3.89 -18.79 -0.17
C THR A 63 4.25 -18.02 1.10
N ASN A 64 4.66 -18.71 2.17
CA ASN A 64 5.08 -18.09 3.42
C ASN A 64 6.34 -17.26 3.21
N ARG A 65 7.29 -17.71 2.38
CA ARG A 65 8.50 -16.91 2.08
C ARG A 65 8.15 -15.58 1.40
N ALA A 66 7.28 -15.58 0.40
CA ALA A 66 6.81 -14.35 -0.24
C ALA A 66 6.05 -13.43 0.74
N ALA A 67 5.16 -14.02 1.56
CA ALA A 67 4.42 -13.30 2.58
C ALA A 67 5.36 -12.66 3.62
N THR A 68 6.39 -13.37 4.09
CA THR A 68 7.36 -12.85 5.06
C THR A 68 8.20 -11.71 4.48
N PHE A 69 8.62 -11.78 3.22
CA PHE A 69 9.25 -10.63 2.55
C PHE A 69 8.31 -9.42 2.54
N THR A 70 7.04 -9.62 2.16
CA THR A 70 6.05 -8.54 2.12
C THR A 70 5.84 -7.90 3.50
N ASN A 71 5.68 -8.72 4.54
CA ASN A 71 5.48 -8.23 5.90
C ASN A 71 6.72 -7.51 6.45
N ARG A 72 7.93 -7.99 6.15
CA ARG A 72 9.17 -7.27 6.50
C ARG A 72 9.27 -5.93 5.78
N GLY A 73 8.88 -5.90 4.50
CA GLY A 73 8.80 -4.66 3.73
C GLY A 73 7.86 -3.64 4.37
N VAL A 74 6.67 -4.07 4.83
CA VAL A 74 5.71 -3.23 5.56
C VAL A 74 6.34 -2.65 6.84
N LEU A 75 7.02 -3.47 7.64
CA LEU A 75 7.70 -3.02 8.85
C LEU A 75 8.83 -2.02 8.56
N ARG A 76 9.59 -2.23 7.49
CA ARG A 76 10.64 -1.31 7.04
C ARG A 76 10.07 0.00 6.53
N MET A 77 8.97 -0.04 5.78
CA MET A 77 8.29 1.14 5.30
C MET A 77 7.80 2.02 6.46
N ARG A 78 7.23 1.43 7.51
CA ARG A 78 6.84 2.14 8.75
C ARG A 78 7.99 2.84 9.46
N GLN A 79 9.19 2.32 9.31
CA GLN A 79 10.42 2.91 9.85
C GLN A 79 11.06 3.94 8.90
N GLY A 80 10.45 4.22 7.74
CA GLY A 80 11.02 5.10 6.71
C GLY A 80 12.15 4.47 5.90
N LYS A 81 12.42 3.16 6.05
CA LYS A 81 13.44 2.40 5.31
C LYS A 81 12.93 2.02 3.92
N LEU A 82 12.56 3.00 3.11
CA LEU A 82 11.79 2.81 1.87
C LEU A 82 12.54 1.95 0.83
N ASP A 83 13.85 2.13 0.66
CA ASP A 83 14.64 1.32 -0.29
C ASP A 83 14.73 -0.16 0.11
N GLN A 84 14.84 -0.42 1.41
CA GLN A 84 14.84 -1.79 1.93
C GLN A 84 13.46 -2.43 1.79
N ALA A 85 12.38 -1.66 1.98
CA ALA A 85 11.01 -2.12 1.75
C ALA A 85 10.78 -2.50 0.28
N LEU A 86 11.18 -1.62 -0.65
CA LEU A 86 11.10 -1.88 -2.10
C LEU A 86 11.91 -3.13 -2.51
N SER A 87 13.10 -3.32 -1.93
CA SER A 87 13.89 -4.55 -2.16
C SER A 87 13.15 -5.81 -1.69
N ASP A 88 12.46 -5.75 -0.54
CA ASP A 88 11.67 -6.87 -0.03
C ASP A 88 10.44 -7.14 -0.90
N TYR A 89 9.72 -6.11 -1.35
CA TYR A 89 8.61 -6.28 -2.28
C TYR A 89 9.06 -6.87 -3.61
N SER A 90 10.21 -6.44 -4.14
CA SER A 90 10.84 -7.03 -5.32
C SER A 90 11.16 -8.52 -5.10
N ALA A 91 11.68 -8.89 -3.93
CA ALA A 91 11.93 -10.29 -3.57
C ALA A 91 10.64 -11.13 -3.48
N SER A 92 9.59 -10.58 -2.86
CA SER A 92 8.27 -11.21 -2.79
C SER A 92 7.69 -11.45 -4.18
N LYS A 93 7.68 -10.43 -5.06
CA LYS A 93 7.16 -10.54 -6.44
C LYS A 93 7.92 -11.51 -7.32
N ARG A 94 9.23 -11.73 -7.08
CA ARG A 94 9.99 -12.78 -7.78
C ARG A 94 9.47 -14.19 -7.44
N ILE A 95 8.87 -14.37 -6.26
CA ILE A 95 8.34 -15.65 -5.79
C ILE A 95 6.84 -15.77 -6.10
N SER A 96 6.07 -14.71 -5.85
CA SER A 96 4.62 -14.63 -6.06
C SER A 96 4.28 -13.32 -6.78
N PRO A 97 4.40 -13.28 -8.13
CA PRO A 97 4.16 -12.08 -8.92
C PRO A 97 2.69 -11.64 -8.94
N ASP A 98 1.78 -12.50 -8.48
CA ASP A 98 0.33 -12.33 -8.37
C ASP A 98 -0.12 -11.82 -6.99
N SER A 99 0.80 -11.50 -6.08
CA SER A 99 0.46 -10.98 -4.76
C SER A 99 -0.01 -9.52 -4.84
N GLY A 100 -1.32 -9.30 -4.99
CA GLY A 100 -1.96 -7.98 -4.98
C GLY A 100 -1.54 -7.08 -3.79
N PRO A 101 -1.51 -7.59 -2.54
CA PRO A 101 -1.00 -6.83 -1.39
C PRO A 101 0.46 -6.38 -1.53
N THR A 102 1.31 -7.16 -2.18
CA THR A 102 2.72 -6.79 -2.40
C THR A 102 2.81 -5.58 -3.34
N TRP A 103 2.07 -5.61 -4.44
CA TRP A 103 1.99 -4.50 -5.40
C TRP A 103 1.39 -3.24 -4.78
N LEU A 104 0.36 -3.37 -3.94
CA LEU A 104 -0.23 -2.26 -3.20
C LEU A 104 0.81 -1.57 -2.30
N ASN A 105 1.53 -2.35 -1.48
CA ASN A 105 2.52 -1.79 -0.56
C ASN A 105 3.72 -1.17 -1.29
N GLU A 106 4.14 -1.75 -2.41
CA GLU A 106 5.16 -1.15 -3.28
C GLU A 106 4.69 0.19 -3.84
N GLY A 107 3.45 0.27 -4.33
CA GLY A 107 2.83 1.52 -4.76
C GLY A 107 2.83 2.57 -3.66
N ALA A 108 2.44 2.19 -2.44
CA ALA A 108 2.48 3.08 -1.27
C ALA A 108 3.92 3.54 -0.95
N ALA A 109 4.92 2.66 -1.03
CA ALA A 109 6.32 3.02 -0.83
C ALA A 109 6.80 4.04 -1.87
N TYR A 110 6.37 3.91 -3.13
CA TYR A 110 6.67 4.89 -4.18
C TYR A 110 5.96 6.24 -3.96
N ILE A 111 4.72 6.26 -3.45
CA ILE A 111 4.06 7.51 -3.01
C ILE A 111 4.90 8.23 -1.95
N LEU A 112 5.39 7.49 -0.94
CA LEU A 112 6.23 8.04 0.13
C LEU A 112 7.58 8.56 -0.40
N LYS A 113 8.13 7.92 -1.45
CA LYS A 113 9.32 8.41 -2.18
C LYS A 113 9.02 9.56 -3.14
N GLN A 114 7.76 9.94 -3.32
CA GLN A 114 7.30 10.91 -4.33
C GLN A 114 7.60 10.49 -5.78
N ASP A 115 7.79 9.18 -6.02
CA ASP A 115 7.90 8.62 -7.36
C ASP A 115 6.51 8.17 -7.83
N TYR A 116 5.70 9.14 -8.24
CA TYR A 116 4.31 8.91 -8.57
C TYR A 116 4.12 8.04 -9.82
N ASN A 117 5.05 8.08 -10.79
CA ASN A 117 4.96 7.25 -11.99
C ASN A 117 5.15 5.76 -11.65
N SER A 118 6.15 5.42 -10.84
CA SER A 118 6.35 4.04 -10.37
C SER A 118 5.19 3.58 -9.45
N ALA A 119 4.62 4.51 -8.67
CA ALA A 119 3.43 4.23 -7.87
C ALA A 119 2.24 3.84 -8.74
N LEU A 120 1.95 4.59 -9.82
CA LEU A 120 0.85 4.28 -10.74
C LEU A 120 0.94 2.86 -11.30
N VAL A 121 2.12 2.46 -11.78
CA VAL A 121 2.34 1.10 -12.32
C VAL A 121 2.03 0.03 -11.28
N SER A 122 2.52 0.20 -10.06
CA SER A 122 2.34 -0.77 -8.98
C SER A 122 0.88 -0.84 -8.51
N LEU A 123 0.21 0.31 -8.44
CA LEU A 123 -1.17 0.41 -7.97
C LEU A 123 -2.18 -0.09 -9.00
N ASP A 124 -1.92 0.15 -10.29
CA ASP A 124 -2.69 -0.46 -11.38
C ASP A 124 -2.62 -1.99 -11.28
N LYS A 125 -1.43 -2.54 -11.03
CA LYS A 125 -1.27 -3.99 -10.87
C LYS A 125 -1.95 -4.52 -9.62
N ALA A 126 -1.91 -3.78 -8.51
CA ALA A 126 -2.61 -4.13 -7.28
C ALA A 126 -4.13 -4.19 -7.45
N ILE A 127 -4.70 -3.28 -8.26
CA ILE A 127 -6.12 -3.25 -8.61
C ILE A 127 -6.47 -4.40 -9.56
N GLU A 128 -5.64 -4.67 -10.58
CA GLU A 128 -5.83 -5.79 -11.50
C GLU A 128 -5.85 -7.15 -10.77
N LEU A 129 -5.01 -7.29 -9.75
CA LEU A 129 -4.88 -8.50 -8.95
C LEU A 129 -5.87 -8.60 -7.78
N ASP A 130 -6.83 -7.68 -7.68
CA ASP A 130 -7.84 -7.68 -6.61
C ASP A 130 -7.22 -7.73 -5.21
N SER A 131 -6.31 -6.78 -4.93
CA SER A 131 -5.66 -6.68 -3.62
C SER A 131 -6.67 -6.63 -2.47
N SER A 132 -6.40 -7.31 -1.35
CA SER A 132 -7.30 -7.39 -0.19
C SER A 132 -7.72 -6.03 0.37
N ASP A 133 -6.93 -4.98 0.12
CA ASP A 133 -7.19 -3.60 0.52
C ASP A 133 -7.41 -2.72 -0.72
N LEU A 134 -8.33 -3.11 -1.61
CA LEU A 134 -8.63 -2.37 -2.84
C LEU A 134 -8.91 -0.89 -2.61
N TYR A 135 -9.64 -0.53 -1.54
CA TYR A 135 -9.91 0.88 -1.20
C TYR A 135 -8.60 1.69 -1.08
N ALA A 136 -7.57 1.13 -0.45
CA ALA A 136 -6.26 1.76 -0.28
C ALA A 136 -5.50 1.85 -1.62
N ALA A 137 -5.67 0.86 -2.50
CA ALA A 137 -5.09 0.89 -3.85
C ALA A 137 -5.67 2.06 -4.67
N TYR A 138 -6.99 2.21 -4.68
CA TYR A 138 -7.67 3.33 -5.32
C TYR A 138 -7.27 4.67 -4.67
N TYR A 139 -7.26 4.77 -3.34
CA TYR A 139 -6.83 5.98 -2.64
C TYR A 139 -5.41 6.41 -3.06
N ASN A 140 -4.43 5.50 -2.97
CA ASN A 140 -3.05 5.80 -3.34
C ASN A 140 -2.91 6.14 -4.82
N ARG A 141 -3.69 5.49 -5.71
CA ARG A 141 -3.64 5.79 -7.14
C ARG A 141 -4.23 7.16 -7.43
N GLY A 142 -5.30 7.53 -6.71
CA GLY A 142 -5.86 8.88 -6.74
C GLY A 142 -4.84 9.94 -6.37
N LEU A 143 -4.06 9.72 -5.30
CA LEU A 143 -2.95 10.60 -4.93
C LEU A 143 -1.88 10.69 -6.04
N ALA A 144 -1.49 9.56 -6.63
CA ALA A 144 -0.50 9.56 -7.71
C ALA A 144 -0.99 10.31 -8.96
N ARG A 145 -2.26 10.10 -9.33
CA ARG A 145 -2.92 10.76 -10.47
C ARG A 145 -3.00 12.27 -10.28
N GLU A 146 -3.39 12.73 -9.08
CA GLU A 146 -3.37 14.17 -8.74
C GLU A 146 -1.99 14.77 -8.99
N ARG A 147 -0.93 14.10 -8.52
CA ARG A 147 0.45 14.58 -8.63
C ARG A 147 1.04 14.50 -10.03
N THR A 148 0.47 13.67 -10.89
CA THR A 148 0.85 13.56 -12.31
C THR A 148 -0.05 14.37 -13.24
N GLY A 149 -1.03 15.10 -12.68
CA GLY A 149 -1.89 16.03 -13.41
C GLY A 149 -3.24 15.47 -13.86
N ASP A 150 -3.52 14.18 -13.60
CA ASP A 150 -4.81 13.55 -13.86
C ASP A 150 -5.78 13.78 -12.69
N VAL A 151 -6.26 15.03 -12.57
CA VAL A 151 -7.16 15.46 -11.49
C VAL A 151 -8.52 14.77 -11.57
N GLU A 152 -9.03 14.53 -12.77
CA GLU A 152 -10.31 13.86 -12.98
C GLU A 152 -10.23 12.38 -12.59
N GLY A 153 -9.20 11.67 -13.05
CA GLY A 153 -8.95 10.28 -12.66
C GLY A 153 -8.69 10.15 -11.16
N ALA A 154 -8.03 11.14 -10.54
CA ALA A 154 -7.84 11.19 -9.09
C ALA A 154 -9.16 11.24 -8.32
N TYR A 155 -10.09 12.11 -8.75
CA TYR A 155 -11.42 12.21 -8.14
C TYR A 155 -12.18 10.89 -8.22
N TYR A 156 -12.20 10.25 -9.39
CA TYR A 156 -12.91 8.97 -9.56
C TYR A 156 -12.30 7.84 -8.73
N ASP A 157 -10.97 7.79 -8.61
CA ASP A 157 -10.29 6.84 -7.74
C ASP A 157 -10.62 7.08 -6.26
N LEU A 158 -10.66 8.34 -5.81
CA LEU A 158 -11.05 8.67 -4.43
C LEU A 158 -12.52 8.34 -4.15
N VAL A 159 -13.43 8.61 -5.09
CA VAL A 159 -14.83 8.17 -4.99
C VAL A 159 -14.89 6.64 -4.88
N LYS A 160 -14.10 5.92 -5.69
CA LYS A 160 -14.08 4.46 -5.63
C LYS A 160 -13.54 3.93 -4.30
N SER A 161 -12.50 4.56 -3.75
CA SER A 161 -12.01 4.30 -2.40
C SER A 161 -13.13 4.44 -1.36
N LYS A 162 -13.90 5.55 -1.43
CA LYS A 162 -15.02 5.83 -0.51
C LYS A 162 -16.15 4.80 -0.62
N GLU A 163 -16.47 4.36 -1.83
CA GLU A 163 -17.46 3.30 -2.05
C GLU A 163 -17.04 1.98 -1.40
N LEU A 164 -15.75 1.63 -1.50
CA LEU A 164 -15.21 0.37 -1.00
C LEU A 164 -15.00 0.38 0.52
N ASN A 165 -14.61 1.53 1.08
CA ASN A 165 -14.49 1.71 2.53
C ASN A 165 -15.02 3.11 2.93
N PRO A 166 -16.31 3.20 3.28
CA PRO A 166 -16.93 4.45 3.70
C PRO A 166 -16.32 5.05 4.97
N ASP A 167 -15.66 4.27 5.82
CA ASP A 167 -15.13 4.74 7.10
C ASP A 167 -13.64 5.14 7.00
N TYR A 168 -13.03 5.06 5.81
CA TYR A 168 -11.64 5.47 5.61
C TYR A 168 -11.52 7.00 5.54
N ALA A 169 -11.41 7.62 6.72
CA ALA A 169 -11.35 9.08 6.91
C ALA A 169 -10.38 9.83 5.96
N PRO A 170 -9.18 9.33 5.64
CA PRO A 170 -8.29 10.00 4.68
C PRO A 170 -8.91 10.22 3.30
N THR A 171 -9.83 9.36 2.86
CA THR A 171 -10.52 9.55 1.58
C THR A 171 -11.48 10.74 1.63
N ASP A 172 -12.19 10.93 2.74
CA ASP A 172 -13.10 12.07 2.93
C ASP A 172 -12.34 13.39 2.95
N GLU A 173 -11.21 13.42 3.65
CA GLU A 173 -10.32 14.58 3.70
C GLU A 173 -9.82 14.97 2.31
N GLN A 174 -9.48 13.97 1.47
CA GLN A 174 -9.04 14.23 0.10
C GLN A 174 -10.19 14.70 -0.79
N LEU A 175 -11.35 14.05 -0.73
CA LEU A 175 -12.53 14.42 -1.52
C LEU A 175 -13.04 15.83 -1.22
N ALA A 176 -12.92 16.30 0.02
CA ALA A 176 -13.32 17.66 0.42
C ALA A 176 -12.57 18.77 -0.32
N ARG A 177 -11.43 18.47 -0.95
CA ARG A 177 -10.61 19.40 -1.74
C ARG A 177 -11.10 19.57 -3.18
N PHE A 178 -11.99 18.69 -3.64
CA PHE A 178 -12.53 18.70 -4.99
C PHE A 178 -13.85 19.47 -5.06
N THR A 179 -14.01 20.28 -6.10
CA THR A 179 -15.27 20.93 -6.46
C THR A 179 -15.73 20.40 -7.81
N VAL A 180 -16.95 19.88 -7.87
CA VAL A 180 -17.57 19.43 -9.12
C VAL A 180 -18.45 20.55 -9.64
N VAL A 181 -18.06 21.16 -10.76
CA VAL A 181 -18.83 22.21 -11.43
C VAL A 181 -19.66 21.56 -12.52
N THR A 182 -20.98 21.72 -12.47
CA THR A 182 -21.89 21.35 -13.56
C THR A 182 -22.15 22.57 -14.43
N ASN A 183 -21.73 22.52 -15.69
CA ASN A 183 -22.08 23.50 -16.73
C ASN A 183 -23.22 22.99 -17.62
#